data_AF-A0A7J7FPF4-F1
#
_entry.id   AF-A0A7J7FPF4-F1
#
_cell.length_a   1.000
_cell.length_b   1.000
_cell.length_c   1.000
_cell.angle_alpha   90.00
_cell.angle_beta   90.00
_cell.angle_gamma   90.00
#
_symmetry.space_group_name_H-M   'P 1'
#
loop_
_entity.id
_entity.type
_entity.pdbx_description
1 polymer ?
#
loop_
_entity_poly.entity_id
_entity_poly.type
_entity_poly.pdbx_seq_one_letter_code
_entity_poly.pdbx_strand_id
1 'polypeptide(L)'
;MNDETDARGTYDYIWSHALISDETHSGLIHHCLPSSNYTPKCEDYAQKEHSEIGNIDYYNIYAPLCLDIITSNSSKKNGKRSRGGRYGPCEEAYVQRYLNLPQVQKGLHANTTQLPYTWKTCSVVISNWKDRTSSMFRYIEGSLPLGFIFFFSVGTWMQWFR
;
A
#
# COMPACT_ATOMS: atom_id res chain seq x y z
N MET A 1 -6.02 -7.01 11.61
CA MET A 1 -6.66 -6.16 10.62
C MET A 1 -8.15 -6.31 10.81
N ASN A 2 -8.87 -5.20 10.99
CA ASN A 2 -10.31 -5.21 11.20
C ASN A 2 -10.96 -4.67 9.94
N ASP A 3 -11.38 -5.61 9.10
CA ASP A 3 -11.86 -5.36 7.75
C ASP A 3 -12.92 -4.24 7.71
N GLU A 4 -13.80 -4.15 8.71
CA GLU A 4 -14.84 -3.10 8.78
C GLU A 4 -14.27 -1.70 9.06
N THR A 5 -13.44 -1.54 10.09
CA THR A 5 -12.87 -0.22 10.45
C THR A 5 -11.85 0.25 9.42
N ASP A 6 -11.09 -0.70 8.86
CA ASP A 6 -10.07 -0.42 7.85
C ASP A 6 -10.74 0.00 6.53
N ALA A 7 -11.84 -0.65 6.13
CA ALA A 7 -12.63 -0.26 4.96
C ALA A 7 -13.29 1.12 5.16
N ARG A 8 -13.90 1.37 6.33
CA ARG A 8 -14.50 2.67 6.63
C ARG A 8 -13.48 3.81 6.53
N GLY A 9 -12.32 3.63 7.17
CA GLY A 9 -11.25 4.63 7.12
C GLY A 9 -10.76 4.89 5.70
N THR A 10 -10.70 3.85 4.87
CA THR A 10 -10.34 3.97 3.45
C THR A 10 -11.37 4.78 2.67
N TYR A 11 -12.66 4.44 2.79
CA TYR A 11 -13.73 5.15 2.07
C TYR A 11 -13.83 6.62 2.50
N ASP A 12 -13.72 6.91 3.79
CA ASP A 12 -13.72 8.28 4.30
C ASP A 12 -12.49 9.06 3.81
N TYR A 13 -11.33 8.41 3.70
CA TYR A 13 -10.10 9.03 3.19
C TYR A 13 -10.24 9.41 1.72
N ILE A 14 -10.62 8.48 0.84
CA ILE A 14 -10.72 8.77 -0.60
C ILE A 14 -11.81 9.81 -0.90
N TRP A 15 -12.91 9.80 -0.14
CA TRP A 15 -13.97 10.80 -0.25
C TRP A 15 -13.50 12.19 0.21
N SER A 16 -12.87 12.29 1.39
CA SER A 16 -12.38 13.57 1.91
C SER A 16 -11.25 14.20 1.07
N HIS A 17 -10.61 13.40 0.20
CA HIS A 17 -9.61 13.85 -0.76
C HIS A 17 -10.18 14.06 -2.18
N ALA A 18 -11.51 14.08 -2.32
CA ALA A 18 -12.24 14.33 -3.56
C ALA A 18 -11.90 13.35 -4.69
N LEU A 19 -11.57 12.09 -4.34
CA LEU A 19 -11.33 11.03 -5.32
C LEU A 19 -12.62 10.32 -5.75
N ILE A 20 -13.68 10.40 -4.94
CA ILE A 20 -14.99 9.81 -5.23
C ILE A 20 -16.11 10.80 -4.89
N SER A 21 -17.29 10.58 -5.48
CA SER A 21 -18.48 11.39 -5.24
C SER A 21 -19.19 11.04 -3.92
N ASP A 22 -20.00 11.96 -3.40
CA ASP A 22 -20.85 11.73 -2.21
C ASP A 22 -21.77 10.51 -2.40
N GLU A 23 -22.27 10.31 -3.63
CA GLU A 23 -23.11 9.18 -3.98
C GLU A 23 -22.34 7.85 -3.87
N THR A 24 -21.11 7.81 -4.41
CA THR A 24 -20.24 6.63 -4.31
C THR A 24 -19.88 6.33 -2.88
N HIS A 25 -19.47 7.34 -2.09
CA HIS A 25 -19.15 7.18 -0.67
C HIS A 25 -20.33 6.64 0.13
N SER A 26 -21.50 7.27 0.02
CA SER A 26 -22.74 6.82 0.67
C SER A 26 -23.09 5.38 0.26
N GLY A 27 -22.95 5.05 -1.02
CA GLY A 27 -23.16 3.69 -1.52
C GLY A 27 -22.23 2.65 -0.89
N LEU A 28 -20.93 2.95 -0.81
CA LEU A 28 -19.92 2.08 -0.16
C LEU A 28 -20.21 1.90 1.33
N ILE A 29 -20.50 2.99 2.07
CA ILE A 29 -20.81 2.95 3.50
C ILE A 29 -22.06 2.09 3.78
N HIS A 30 -23.11 2.20 2.94
CA HIS A 30 -24.36 1.49 3.16
C HIS A 30 -24.38 0.05 2.65
N HIS A 31 -23.71 -0.23 1.53
CA HIS A 31 -23.81 -1.52 0.86
C HIS A 31 -22.60 -2.42 1.07
N CYS A 32 -21.42 -1.87 1.40
CA CYS A 32 -20.19 -2.64 1.56
C CYS A 32 -19.77 -2.85 3.03
N LEU A 33 -19.89 -1.84 3.90
CA LEU A 33 -19.45 -1.99 5.30
C LEU A 33 -20.25 -3.01 6.12
N PRO A 34 -21.60 -3.06 6.04
CA PRO A 34 -22.38 -3.96 6.91
C PRO A 34 -22.28 -5.43 6.52
N SER A 35 -21.70 -5.74 5.35
CA SER A 35 -21.77 -7.06 4.75
C SER A 35 -20.45 -7.81 4.86
N SER A 36 -20.44 -8.91 5.60
CA SER A 36 -19.37 -9.92 5.53
C SER A 36 -19.34 -10.65 4.18
N ASN A 37 -20.43 -10.54 3.40
CA ASN A 37 -20.57 -11.10 2.07
C ASN A 37 -20.72 -9.97 1.05
N TYR A 38 -19.84 -9.94 0.05
CA TYR A 38 -19.85 -8.97 -1.04
C TYR A 38 -21.18 -9.04 -1.82
N THR A 39 -22.03 -8.02 -1.67
CA THR A 39 -23.33 -7.97 -2.37
C THR A 39 -23.14 -7.42 -3.80
N PRO A 40 -24.02 -7.76 -4.77
CA PRO A 40 -23.95 -7.18 -6.12
C PRO A 40 -23.99 -5.65 -6.10
N LYS A 41 -24.77 -5.05 -5.19
CA LYS A 41 -24.79 -3.59 -5.03
C LYS A 41 -23.46 -3.04 -4.54
N CYS A 42 -22.79 -3.73 -3.61
CA CYS A 42 -21.44 -3.34 -3.18
C CYS A 42 -20.46 -3.41 -4.35
N GLU A 43 -20.56 -4.45 -5.20
CA GLU A 43 -19.74 -4.57 -6.40
C GLU A 43 -19.94 -3.39 -7.36
N ASP A 44 -21.18 -2.98 -7.61
CA ASP A 44 -21.48 -1.82 -8.46
C ASP A 44 -20.82 -0.54 -7.93
N TYR A 45 -20.90 -0.29 -6.61
CA TYR A 45 -20.28 0.88 -6.00
C TYR A 45 -18.76 0.79 -5.95
N ALA A 46 -18.18 -0.39 -5.73
CA ALA A 46 -16.73 -0.59 -5.79
C ALA A 46 -16.17 -0.43 -7.21
N GLN A 47 -16.92 -0.82 -8.23
CA GLN A 47 -16.56 -0.54 -9.63
C GLN A 47 -16.66 0.96 -9.93
N LYS A 48 -17.70 1.63 -9.43
CA LYS A 48 -17.84 3.09 -9.54
C LYS A 48 -16.69 3.82 -8.85
N GLU A 49 -16.34 3.41 -7.63
CA GLU A 49 -15.16 3.89 -6.89
C GLU A 49 -13.89 3.76 -7.73
N HIS A 50 -13.61 2.55 -8.24
CA HIS A 50 -12.43 2.31 -9.07
C HIS A 50 -12.40 3.21 -10.32
N SER A 51 -13.55 3.42 -10.96
CA SER A 51 -13.68 4.28 -12.13
C SER A 51 -13.50 5.77 -11.82
N GLU A 52 -13.98 6.25 -10.67
CA GLU A 52 -13.86 7.65 -10.24
C GLU A 52 -12.41 7.96 -9.83
N ILE A 53 -11.77 7.06 -9.08
CA ILE A 53 -10.37 7.19 -8.66
C ILE A 53 -9.43 7.19 -9.87
N GLY A 54 -9.64 6.28 -10.81
CA GLY A 54 -8.76 6.11 -11.96
C GLY A 54 -7.36 5.60 -11.58
N ASN A 55 -6.35 6.02 -12.35
CA ASN A 55 -4.97 5.57 -12.13
C ASN A 55 -4.26 6.51 -11.14
N ILE A 56 -4.17 6.11 -9.87
CA ILE A 56 -3.43 6.82 -8.82
C ILE A 56 -2.49 5.86 -8.06
N ASP A 57 -1.53 6.42 -7.36
CA ASP A 57 -0.76 5.69 -6.35
C ASP A 57 -1.45 5.79 -4.98
N TYR A 58 -1.98 4.68 -4.47
CA TYR A 58 -2.65 4.63 -3.16
C TYR A 58 -1.69 4.92 -1.99
N TYR A 59 -0.38 4.72 -2.15
CA TYR A 59 0.61 5.05 -1.12
C TYR A 59 0.91 6.55 -1.08
N ASN A 60 0.66 7.27 -2.17
CA ASN A 60 0.81 8.71 -2.25
C ASN A 60 -0.06 9.29 -3.38
N ILE A 61 -1.28 9.70 -3.03
CA ILE A 61 -2.28 10.21 -3.99
C ILE A 61 -1.85 11.49 -4.72
N TYR A 62 -0.77 12.15 -4.26
CA TYR A 62 -0.19 13.34 -4.88
C TYR A 62 1.10 13.05 -5.66
N ALA A 63 1.57 11.80 -5.67
CA ALA A 63 2.75 11.41 -6.42
C ALA A 63 2.45 11.38 -7.94
N PRO A 64 3.46 11.70 -8.78
CA PRO A 64 3.36 11.42 -10.19
C PRO A 64 3.25 9.92 -10.43
N LEU A 65 2.51 9.50 -11.45
CA LEU A 65 2.45 8.10 -11.85
C LEU A 65 3.77 7.60 -12.42
N CYS A 66 4.05 6.32 -12.22
CA CYS A 66 5.09 5.62 -12.96
C CYS A 66 4.60 5.28 -14.37
N LEU A 67 5.12 5.98 -15.38
CA LEU A 67 4.74 5.76 -16.79
C LEU A 67 5.76 4.95 -17.61
N ASP A 68 6.84 4.46 -16.98
CA ASP A 68 8.00 3.91 -17.71
C ASP A 68 8.19 2.40 -17.53
N ILE A 69 7.49 1.61 -18.33
CA ILE A 69 7.98 0.28 -18.80
C ILE A 69 7.79 0.09 -20.34
N ILE A 70 7.03 0.95 -21.05
CA ILE A 70 6.73 0.74 -22.48
C ILE A 70 7.80 1.29 -23.44
N THR A 71 8.70 2.18 -23.02
CA THR A 71 9.71 2.78 -23.91
C THR A 71 11.14 2.31 -23.62
N SER A 72 11.35 0.99 -23.63
CA SER A 72 12.69 0.39 -23.76
C SER A 72 13.31 0.57 -25.15
N ASN A 73 13.01 1.67 -25.86
CA ASN A 73 13.59 1.99 -27.16
C ASN A 73 13.67 3.49 -27.50
N SER A 74 13.60 4.40 -26.51
CA SER A 74 13.86 5.82 -26.77
C SER A 74 15.02 6.34 -25.91
N SER A 75 16.19 6.26 -26.53
CA SER A 75 17.22 7.30 -26.56
C SER A 75 17.14 8.39 -25.49
N LYS A 76 18.21 8.50 -24.68
CA LYS A 76 18.78 9.76 -24.17
C LYS A 76 17.91 11.01 -24.40
N LYS A 77 17.07 11.40 -23.45
CA LYS A 77 16.63 12.79 -23.31
C LYS A 77 16.14 13.08 -21.89
N ASN A 78 16.99 13.82 -21.20
CA ASN A 78 16.67 14.73 -20.09
C ASN A 78 16.05 14.12 -18.84
N GLY A 79 16.93 13.88 -17.87
CA GLY A 79 16.55 13.87 -16.46
C GLY A 79 15.88 15.18 -16.07
N LYS A 80 14.55 15.20 -16.15
CA LYS A 80 13.75 15.98 -15.23
C LYS A 80 13.48 15.07 -14.04
N ARG A 81 14.40 15.11 -13.07
CA ARG A 81 14.07 14.73 -11.69
C ARG A 81 12.79 15.49 -11.35
N SER A 82 11.70 14.76 -11.16
CA SER A 82 10.47 15.34 -10.65
C SER A 82 10.83 16.14 -9.40
N ARG A 83 10.46 17.43 -9.36
CA ARG A 83 10.79 18.35 -8.27
C ARG A 83 9.89 18.10 -7.04
N GLY A 84 9.75 16.83 -6.65
CA GLY A 84 9.00 16.38 -5.49
C GLY A 84 9.50 15.01 -5.07
N GLY A 85 10.25 14.95 -3.96
CA GLY A 85 10.72 13.71 -3.35
C GLY A 85 12.01 13.13 -3.96
N ARG A 86 12.93 12.66 -3.11
CA ARG A 86 14.12 11.89 -3.52
C ARG A 86 13.80 10.48 -4.04
N TYR A 87 12.53 10.07 -3.97
CA TYR A 87 12.02 8.75 -4.33
C TYR A 87 11.12 8.89 -5.57
N GLY A 88 11.44 8.16 -6.64
CA GLY A 88 10.61 8.14 -7.85
C GLY A 88 9.41 7.20 -7.71
N PRO A 89 8.36 7.37 -8.53
CA PRO A 89 7.20 6.46 -8.51
C PRO A 89 7.50 5.06 -9.07
N CYS A 90 8.68 4.82 -9.64
CA CYS A 90 9.08 3.57 -10.30
C CYS A 90 10.19 2.80 -9.56
N GLU A 91 10.40 3.06 -8.27
CA GLU A 91 11.53 2.49 -7.53
C GLU A 91 11.46 0.97 -7.39
N GLU A 92 10.28 0.37 -7.39
CA GLU A 92 10.13 -1.09 -7.22
C GLU A 92 10.90 -1.87 -8.30
N ALA A 93 10.79 -1.45 -9.57
CA ALA A 93 11.49 -2.10 -10.68
C ALA A 93 13.02 -1.95 -10.53
N TYR A 94 13.49 -0.79 -10.06
CA TYR A 94 14.90 -0.57 -9.78
C TYR A 94 15.40 -1.48 -8.65
N VAL A 95 14.69 -1.53 -7.52
CA VAL A 95 15.05 -2.35 -6.35
C VAL A 95 15.07 -3.83 -6.72
N GLN A 96 14.05 -4.31 -7.43
CA GLN A 96 13.98 -5.70 -7.88
C GLN A 96 15.15 -6.03 -8.83
N ARG A 97 15.50 -5.14 -9.76
CA ARG A 97 16.67 -5.35 -10.63
C ARG A 97 17.98 -5.35 -9.84
N TYR A 98 18.16 -4.40 -8.94
CA TYR A 98 19.38 -4.22 -8.16
C TYR A 98 19.64 -5.42 -7.23
N LEU A 99 18.63 -5.88 -6.49
CA LEU A 99 18.76 -7.00 -5.56
C LEU A 99 18.94 -8.36 -6.24
N ASN A 100 18.69 -8.45 -7.55
CA ASN A 100 18.96 -9.62 -8.36
C ASN A 100 20.32 -9.59 -9.09
N LEU A 101 21.14 -8.56 -8.88
CA LEU A 101 22.50 -8.53 -9.41
C LEU A 101 23.41 -9.51 -8.65
N PRO A 102 24.21 -10.36 -9.33
CA PRO A 102 25.06 -11.35 -8.68
C PRO A 102 26.04 -10.76 -7.66
N GLN A 103 26.61 -9.59 -7.97
CA GLN A 103 27.53 -8.89 -7.07
C GLN A 103 26.81 -8.36 -5.82
N VAL A 104 25.54 -7.97 -5.94
CA VAL A 104 24.73 -7.49 -4.80
C VAL A 104 24.34 -8.66 -3.92
N GLN A 105 23.87 -9.77 -4.52
CA GLN A 105 23.56 -10.99 -3.77
C GLN A 105 24.80 -11.54 -3.05
N LYS A 106 25.95 -11.57 -3.73
CA LYS A 106 27.23 -11.95 -3.12
C LYS A 106 27.60 -11.03 -1.95
N GLY A 107 27.43 -9.72 -2.10
CA GLY A 107 27.71 -8.74 -1.06
C GLY A 107 26.79 -8.83 0.16
N LEU A 108 25.53 -9.21 -0.04
CA LEU A 108 24.55 -9.43 1.03
C LEU A 108 24.57 -10.85 1.61
N HIS A 109 25.48 -11.70 1.12
CA HIS A 109 25.49 -13.14 1.42
C HIS A 109 24.13 -13.82 1.17
N ALA A 110 23.39 -13.33 0.17
CA ALA A 110 22.12 -13.90 -0.28
C ALA A 110 22.36 -14.90 -1.43
N ASN A 111 21.40 -15.81 -1.65
CA ASN A 111 21.43 -16.79 -2.75
C ASN A 111 22.71 -17.66 -2.79
N THR A 112 23.26 -18.01 -1.62
CA THR A 112 24.49 -18.83 -1.51
C THR A 112 24.29 -20.26 -1.99
N THR A 113 23.06 -20.76 -1.95
CA THR A 113 22.67 -22.13 -2.33
C THR A 113 22.11 -22.25 -3.75
N GLN A 114 22.15 -21.19 -4.55
CA GLN A 114 21.57 -21.14 -5.91
C GLN A 114 20.07 -21.49 -5.93
N LEU A 115 19.28 -20.61 -5.31
CA LEU A 115 17.83 -20.70 -5.28
C LEU A 115 17.25 -20.67 -6.70
N PRO A 116 16.18 -21.45 -6.98
CA PRO A 116 15.58 -21.55 -8.32
C PRO A 116 14.67 -20.35 -8.67
N TYR A 117 14.65 -19.32 -7.84
CA TYR A 117 13.80 -18.13 -8.01
C TYR A 117 14.59 -16.86 -7.72
N THR A 118 14.15 -15.76 -8.35
CA THR A 118 14.69 -14.43 -8.12
C THR A 118 14.08 -13.79 -6.89
N TRP A 119 14.80 -12.83 -6.31
CA TRP A 119 14.27 -11.96 -5.27
C TRP A 119 13.11 -11.12 -5.84
N LYS A 120 12.04 -10.95 -5.04
CA LYS A 120 10.85 -10.14 -5.33
C LYS A 120 10.43 -9.37 -4.08
N THR A 121 9.72 -8.26 -4.26
CA THR A 121 9.18 -7.42 -3.18
C THR A 121 8.23 -8.20 -2.28
N CYS A 122 7.31 -8.96 -2.89
CA CYS A 122 6.29 -9.74 -2.20
C CYS A 122 6.32 -11.20 -2.71
N SER A 123 6.06 -12.15 -1.81
CA SER A 123 5.97 -13.58 -2.14
C SER A 123 4.53 -14.00 -2.35
N VAL A 124 4.23 -14.59 -3.50
CA VAL A 124 2.91 -15.17 -3.80
C VAL A 124 2.64 -16.49 -3.07
N VAL A 125 3.67 -17.11 -2.49
CA VAL A 125 3.55 -18.37 -1.75
C VAL A 125 2.83 -18.13 -0.41
N ILE A 126 3.01 -16.95 0.18
CA ILE A 126 2.38 -16.56 1.44
C ILE A 126 1.06 -15.85 1.12
N SER A 127 0.09 -16.61 0.60
CA SER A 127 -1.22 -16.08 0.21
C SER A 127 -2.29 -16.22 1.28
N ASN A 128 -2.15 -17.20 2.20
CA ASN A 128 -3.16 -17.53 3.21
C ASN A 128 -2.61 -17.34 4.63
N TRP A 129 -2.32 -16.08 4.99
CA TRP A 129 -1.89 -15.72 6.33
C TRP A 129 -3.08 -15.69 7.30
N LYS A 130 -3.02 -16.50 8.37
CA LYS A 130 -4.15 -16.68 9.30
C LYS A 130 -4.05 -15.86 10.58
N ASP A 131 -2.87 -15.38 10.94
CA ASP A 131 -2.69 -14.61 12.16
C ASP A 131 -3.13 -13.15 11.94
N ARG A 132 -4.36 -12.85 12.40
CA ARG A 132 -4.97 -11.53 12.31
C ARG A 132 -5.85 -11.24 13.53
N THR A 133 -5.33 -10.49 14.49
CA THR A 133 -6.15 -9.90 15.55
C THR A 133 -7.02 -8.75 15.01
N SER A 134 -8.23 -8.58 15.54
CA SER A 134 -9.11 -7.46 15.22
C SER A 134 -8.59 -6.12 15.77
N SER A 135 -7.77 -6.14 16.83
CA SER A 135 -7.15 -4.93 17.36
C SER A 135 -5.87 -5.23 18.11
N MET A 136 -4.90 -4.31 18.03
CA MET A 136 -3.68 -4.35 18.83
C MET A 136 -3.81 -3.67 20.18
N PHE A 137 -4.98 -3.10 20.47
CA PHE A 137 -5.25 -2.37 21.70
C PHE A 137 -4.88 -3.17 22.97
N ARG A 138 -5.29 -4.43 23.05
CA ARG A 138 -5.01 -5.29 24.22
C ARG A 138 -3.52 -5.54 24.44
N TYR A 139 -2.76 -5.65 23.35
CA TYR A 139 -1.32 -5.82 23.43
C TYR A 139 -0.63 -4.55 23.93
N ILE A 140 -1.05 -3.40 23.40
CA ILE A 140 -0.55 -2.09 23.82
C ILE A 140 -0.87 -1.87 25.31
N GLU A 141 -2.14 -2.06 25.70
CA GLU A 141 -2.62 -1.92 27.09
C GLU A 141 -1.80 -2.77 28.08
N GLY A 142 -1.54 -4.05 27.74
CA GLY A 142 -0.74 -4.93 28.59
C GLY A 142 0.75 -4.56 28.66
N SER A 143 1.26 -3.82 27.67
CA SER A 143 2.67 -3.42 27.59
C SER A 143 2.97 -2.09 28.30
N LEU A 144 1.98 -1.22 28.46
CA LEU A 144 2.17 0.08 29.14
C LEU A 144 2.70 -0.06 30.58
N PRO A 145 2.18 -0.96 31.44
CA PRO A 145 2.71 -1.14 32.81
C PRO A 145 4.15 -1.64 32.86
N LEU A 146 4.65 -2.24 31.77
CA LEU A 146 6.03 -2.72 31.66
C LEU A 146 7.02 -1.62 31.23
N GLY A 147 6.52 -0.39 31.00
CA GLY A 147 7.34 0.76 30.64
C GLY A 147 7.60 0.91 29.14
N PHE A 148 6.88 0.17 28.29
CA PHE A 148 6.95 0.37 26.83
C PHE A 148 6.27 1.68 26.43
N ILE A 149 6.92 2.43 25.52
CA ILE A 149 6.38 3.65 24.93
C ILE A 149 6.05 3.36 23.47
N PHE A 150 4.81 3.67 23.06
CA PHE A 150 4.34 3.44 21.70
C PHE A 150 4.23 4.74 20.93
N PHE A 151 4.77 4.74 19.71
CA PHE A 151 4.66 5.82 18.74
C PHE A 151 3.84 5.32 17.55
N PHE A 152 2.78 6.05 17.21
CA PHE A 152 1.99 5.79 16.02
C PHE A 152 2.17 6.96 15.05
N SER A 153 2.60 6.69 13.83
CA SER A 153 2.73 7.71 12.79
C SER A 153 2.04 7.28 11.50
N VAL A 154 1.31 8.20 10.88
CA VAL A 154 0.68 8.00 9.57
C VAL A 154 0.98 9.23 8.72
N GLY A 155 1.64 9.02 7.58
CA GLY A 155 2.13 10.12 6.75
C GLY A 155 3.04 11.06 7.54
N THR A 156 2.64 12.32 7.66
CA THR A 156 3.38 13.35 8.44
C THR A 156 2.86 13.53 9.87
N TRP A 157 1.80 12.83 10.27
CA TRP A 157 1.21 12.92 11.60
C TRP A 157 1.84 11.91 12.55
N MET A 158 2.09 12.33 13.80
CA MET A 158 2.59 11.47 14.87
C MET A 158 1.79 11.70 16.17
N GLN A 159 1.38 10.60 16.82
CA GLN A 159 0.76 10.60 18.15
C GLN A 159 1.56 9.67 19.08
N TRP A 160 1.63 10.04 20.36
CA TRP A 160 2.27 9.23 21.41
C TRP A 160 1.34 9.04 22.60
N PHE A 161 1.43 7.87 23.21
CA PHE A 161 0.72 7.52 24.44
C PHE A 161 1.72 7.15 25.53
N ARG A 162 1.37 7.46 26.78
CA ARG A 162 2.19 7.20 27.96
C ARG A 162 1.37 6.41 28.98
#